data_AF-A0A6I2UGR8-F1
#
_entry.id   AF-A0A6I2UGR8-F1
#
_cell.length_a   1.000
_cell.length_b   1.000
_cell.length_c   1.000
_cell.angle_alpha   90.00
_cell.angle_beta   90.00
_cell.angle_gamma   90.00
#
_symmetry.space_group_name_H-M   'P 1'
#
loop_
_entity.id
_entity.type
_entity.pdbx_description
1 polymer ?
#
loop_
_entity_poly.entity_id
_entity_poly.type
_entity_poly.pdbx_seq_one_letter_code
_entity_poly.pdbx_strand_id
1 'polypeptide(L)'
;MATNLNEKFVQYAQLSHFKTKQDEFNAGLYAKKADLTTVFRYKGTVDTFADLPASDQVVGDTYNVVAADVAHNVKAGDNVVWNGTDWDVLSGIFDINAAVKVQAETMTAGTKVATITIDGVPTEINVPKVTATATDTAGYKAATISVNGADVDVYVPVCTDDDIDAMFAGA
;
A
#
# COMPACT_ATOMS: atom_id res chain seq x y z
N MET A 1 70.43 -46.67 0.50
CA MET A 1 70.99 -45.31 0.45
C MET A 1 70.52 -44.57 1.69
N ALA A 2 71.42 -44.24 2.61
CA ALA A 2 71.07 -43.49 3.81
C ALA A 2 71.00 -42.00 3.46
N THR A 3 69.82 -41.40 3.60
CA THR A 3 69.57 -39.97 3.38
C THR A 3 70.51 -39.14 4.25
N ASN A 4 71.17 -38.14 3.67
CA ASN A 4 72.12 -37.27 4.39
C ASN A 4 71.35 -36.50 5.48
N LEU A 5 71.98 -36.29 6.64
CA LEU A 5 71.39 -35.57 7.76
C LEU A 5 70.86 -34.18 7.35
N ASN A 6 71.56 -33.50 6.43
CA ASN A 6 71.17 -32.20 5.88
C ASN A 6 69.84 -32.27 5.11
N GLU A 7 69.61 -33.35 4.35
CA GLU A 7 68.36 -33.54 3.60
C GLU A 7 67.18 -33.81 4.55
N LYS A 8 67.40 -34.54 5.65
CA LYS A 8 66.38 -34.74 6.69
C LYS A 8 65.99 -33.42 7.38
N PHE A 9 66.95 -32.54 7.65
CA PHE A 9 66.67 -31.22 8.24
C PHE A 9 65.84 -30.34 7.29
N VAL A 10 66.17 -30.31 6.00
CA VAL A 10 65.41 -29.57 4.99
C VAL A 10 63.98 -30.10 4.88
N GLN A 11 63.81 -31.43 4.86
CA GLN A 11 62.49 -32.05 4.77
C GLN A 11 61.62 -31.77 6.00
N TYR A 12 62.21 -31.77 7.21
CA TYR A 12 61.48 -31.44 8.44
C TYR A 12 61.03 -29.97 8.46
N ALA A 13 61.88 -29.05 8.00
CA ALA A 13 61.53 -27.62 7.89
C ALA A 13 60.40 -27.37 6.88
N GLN A 14 60.35 -28.13 5.79
CA GLN A 14 59.24 -28.07 4.83
C GLN A 14 57.94 -28.60 5.44
N LEU A 15 58.00 -29.74 6.14
CA LEU A 15 56.83 -30.35 6.77
C LEU A 15 56.20 -29.43 7.84
N SER A 16 57.03 -28.78 8.66
CA SER A 16 56.54 -27.80 9.64
C SER A 16 55.90 -26.59 8.97
N HIS A 17 56.47 -26.10 7.87
CA HIS A 17 55.88 -25.00 7.10
C HIS A 17 54.52 -25.37 6.49
N PHE A 18 54.36 -26.57 5.92
CA PHE A 18 53.07 -27.05 5.40
C PHE A 18 52.02 -27.17 6.49
N LYS A 19 52.39 -27.66 7.68
CA LYS A 19 51.46 -27.74 8.81
C LYS A 19 50.99 -26.36 9.26
N THR A 20 51.89 -25.39 9.36
CA THR A 20 51.52 -24.00 9.69
C THR A 20 50.56 -23.42 8.64
N LYS A 21 50.82 -23.63 7.35
CA LYS A 21 49.94 -23.15 6.26
C LYS A 21 48.57 -23.83 6.28
N GLN A 22 48.49 -25.10 6.66
CA GLN A 22 47.24 -25.82 6.86
C GLN A 22 46.44 -25.24 8.04
N ASP A 23 47.12 -24.97 9.16
CA ASP A 23 46.50 -24.39 10.35
C ASP A 23 45.96 -22.97 10.06
N GLU A 24 46.72 -22.14 9.31
CA GLU A 24 46.29 -20.82 8.82
C GLU A 24 45.07 -20.90 7.89
N PHE A 25 45.08 -21.84 6.93
CA PHE A 25 43.96 -22.06 6.01
C PHE A 25 42.68 -22.46 6.76
N ASN A 26 42.80 -23.39 7.71
CA ASN A 26 41.68 -23.83 8.53
C ASN A 26 41.12 -22.68 9.37
N ALA A 27 41.99 -21.89 10.01
CA ALA A 27 41.56 -20.71 10.77
C ALA A 27 40.78 -19.70 9.92
N GLY A 28 41.26 -19.41 8.71
CA GLY A 28 40.57 -18.54 7.75
C GLY A 28 39.20 -19.09 7.32
N LEU A 29 39.09 -20.41 7.10
CA LEU A 29 37.83 -21.07 6.78
C LEU A 29 36.82 -20.99 7.93
N TYR A 30 37.27 -21.13 9.18
CA TYR A 30 36.41 -20.97 10.37
C TYR A 30 35.89 -19.54 10.52
N ALA A 31 36.75 -18.52 10.32
CA ALA A 31 36.31 -17.13 10.35
C ALA A 31 35.24 -16.82 9.28
N LYS A 32 35.45 -17.28 8.04
CA LYS A 32 34.46 -17.11 6.96
C LYS A 32 33.13 -17.81 7.24
N LYS A 33 33.16 -19.01 7.85
CA LYS A 33 31.95 -19.71 8.27
C LYS A 33 31.23 -18.94 9.37
N ALA A 34 31.95 -18.37 10.33
CA ALA A 34 31.38 -17.56 11.41
C ALA A 34 30.70 -16.29 10.86
N ASP A 35 31.31 -15.60 9.89
CA ASP A 35 30.70 -14.41 9.27
C ASP A 35 29.36 -14.72 8.59
N LEU A 36 29.23 -15.90 7.96
CA LEU A 36 27.98 -16.37 7.35
C LEU A 36 26.90 -16.73 8.37
N THR A 37 27.24 -16.98 9.64
CA THR A 37 26.23 -17.29 10.68
C THR A 37 25.38 -16.09 11.10
N THR A 38 25.71 -14.88 10.62
CA THR A 38 24.90 -13.66 10.84
C THR A 38 23.80 -13.46 9.80
N VAL A 39 23.74 -14.31 8.77
CA VAL A 39 22.75 -14.24 7.68
C VAL A 39 21.44 -14.92 8.09
N PHE A 40 20.31 -14.48 7.52
CA PHE A 40 19.01 -15.15 7.63
C PHE A 40 19.11 -16.64 7.21
N ARG A 41 19.17 -17.53 8.21
CA ARG A 41 19.21 -18.98 8.04
C ARG A 41 17.79 -19.51 7.95
N TYR A 42 17.34 -19.84 6.75
CA TYR A 42 16.03 -20.46 6.57
C TYR A 42 15.98 -21.86 7.21
N LYS A 43 15.02 -22.07 8.10
CA LYS A 43 14.85 -23.29 8.90
C LYS A 43 13.65 -24.13 8.45
N GLY A 44 12.70 -23.53 7.75
CA GLY A 44 11.54 -24.23 7.20
C GLY A 44 10.28 -23.38 7.20
N THR A 45 9.15 -24.08 7.07
CA THR A 45 7.80 -23.51 7.13
C THR A 45 7.05 -24.14 8.29
N VAL A 46 6.32 -23.33 9.04
CA VAL A 46 5.39 -23.76 10.09
C VAL A 46 3.98 -23.32 9.76
N ASP A 47 2.97 -24.06 10.22
CA ASP A 47 1.57 -23.76 9.91
C ASP A 47 1.11 -22.49 10.65
N THR A 48 1.47 -22.35 11.93
CA THR A 48 1.08 -21.19 12.76
C THR A 48 2.28 -20.60 13.50
N PHE A 49 2.15 -19.36 13.99
CA PHE A 49 3.20 -18.71 14.77
C PHE A 49 3.51 -19.46 16.08
N ALA A 50 2.52 -20.13 16.67
CA ALA A 50 2.69 -20.91 17.88
C ALA A 50 3.55 -22.18 17.67
N ASP A 51 3.72 -22.64 16.43
CA ASP A 51 4.53 -23.81 16.07
C ASP A 51 6.02 -23.47 15.93
N LEU A 52 6.39 -22.18 16.06
CA LEU A 52 7.79 -21.78 16.07
C LEU A 52 8.51 -22.38 17.29
N PRO A 53 9.78 -22.79 17.15
CA PRO A 53 10.56 -23.26 18.29
C PRO A 53 10.54 -22.23 19.43
N ALA A 54 10.54 -22.73 20.66
CA ALA A 54 10.61 -21.92 21.89
C ALA A 54 12.00 -21.96 22.57
N SER A 55 12.89 -22.87 22.17
CA SER A 55 14.28 -22.95 22.63
C SER A 55 15.25 -23.25 21.47
N ASP A 56 16.54 -23.06 21.76
CA ASP A 56 17.67 -23.43 20.88
C ASP A 56 17.71 -22.69 19.53
N GLN A 57 17.01 -21.56 19.43
CA GLN A 57 17.12 -20.66 18.29
C GLN A 57 18.40 -19.84 18.39
N VAL A 58 19.04 -19.65 17.25
CA VAL A 58 20.22 -18.79 17.14
C VAL A 58 19.85 -17.59 16.28
N VAL A 59 20.37 -16.41 16.61
CA VAL A 59 20.10 -15.16 15.89
C VAL A 59 20.24 -15.38 14.39
N GLY A 60 19.22 -14.97 13.63
CA GLY A 60 19.14 -15.17 12.18
C GLY A 60 18.37 -16.42 11.74
N ASP A 61 17.99 -17.34 12.62
CA ASP A 61 17.08 -18.44 12.27
C ASP A 61 15.75 -17.87 11.76
N THR A 62 15.31 -18.31 10.58
CA THR A 62 14.18 -17.73 9.86
C THR A 62 13.18 -18.82 9.47
N TYR A 63 11.89 -18.57 9.68
CA TYR A 63 10.81 -19.46 9.26
C TYR A 63 9.78 -18.70 8.42
N ASN A 64 9.14 -19.40 7.50
CA ASN A 64 7.87 -18.96 6.90
C ASN A 64 6.71 -19.42 7.78
N VAL A 65 5.74 -18.54 8.04
CA VAL A 65 4.52 -18.87 8.80
C VAL A 65 3.33 -18.83 7.85
N VAL A 66 2.61 -19.95 7.72
CA VAL A 66 1.52 -20.07 6.73
C VAL A 66 0.29 -19.26 7.15
N ALA A 67 -0.15 -19.39 8.40
CA ALA A 67 -1.32 -18.70 8.92
C ALA A 67 -0.99 -17.27 9.39
N ALA A 68 -1.97 -16.37 9.28
CA ALA A 68 -1.87 -15.04 9.88
C ALA A 68 -2.02 -15.13 11.42
N ASP A 69 -1.31 -14.26 12.14
CA ASP A 69 -1.44 -14.03 13.57
C ASP A 69 -1.43 -12.53 13.89
N VAL A 70 -2.61 -11.99 14.19
CA VAL A 70 -2.81 -10.57 14.47
C VAL A 70 -2.12 -10.14 15.76
N ALA A 71 -1.98 -11.02 16.76
CA ALA A 71 -1.37 -10.66 18.04
C ALA A 71 0.13 -10.38 17.91
N HIS A 72 0.77 -11.03 16.94
CA HIS A 72 2.20 -10.88 16.65
C HIS A 72 2.49 -10.10 15.36
N ASN A 73 1.47 -9.46 14.76
CA ASN A 73 1.56 -8.74 13.48
C ASN A 73 2.05 -9.58 12.28
N VAL A 74 1.80 -10.88 12.30
CA VAL A 74 2.15 -11.82 11.22
C VAL A 74 0.98 -11.92 10.25
N LYS A 75 1.23 -11.70 8.96
CA LYS A 75 0.30 -11.98 7.88
C LYS A 75 0.55 -13.38 7.34
N ALA A 76 -0.46 -13.95 6.68
CA ALA A 76 -0.34 -15.26 6.08
C ALA A 76 0.80 -15.28 5.04
N GLY A 77 1.77 -16.19 5.22
CA GLY A 77 2.96 -16.29 4.39
C GLY A 77 4.10 -15.33 4.76
N ASP A 78 4.04 -14.67 5.91
CA ASP A 78 5.15 -13.83 6.36
C ASP A 78 6.34 -14.67 6.84
N ASN A 79 7.54 -14.14 6.59
CA ASN A 79 8.75 -14.67 7.19
C ASN A 79 9.00 -13.99 8.53
N VAL A 80 9.46 -14.77 9.50
CA VAL A 80 9.89 -14.28 10.81
C VAL A 80 11.32 -14.73 11.09
N VAL A 81 12.10 -13.89 11.77
CA VAL A 81 13.48 -14.16 12.14
C VAL A 81 13.67 -14.09 13.65
N TRP A 82 14.45 -15.00 14.22
CA TRP A 82 14.88 -14.90 15.61
C TRP A 82 15.92 -13.78 15.75
N ASN A 83 15.57 -12.73 16.49
CA ASN A 83 16.46 -11.57 16.71
C ASN A 83 17.37 -11.73 17.95
N GLY A 84 17.20 -12.82 18.72
CA GLY A 84 17.92 -13.08 19.97
C GLY A 84 17.04 -13.03 21.21
N THR A 85 15.88 -12.38 21.15
CA THR A 85 14.89 -12.33 22.23
C THR A 85 13.53 -12.84 21.80
N ASP A 86 13.10 -12.51 20.57
CA ASP A 86 11.79 -12.82 20.03
C ASP A 86 11.86 -13.08 18.51
N TRP A 87 10.75 -13.59 17.98
CA TRP A 87 10.54 -13.69 16.53
C TRP A 87 10.11 -12.32 15.97
N ASP A 88 10.99 -11.72 15.16
CA ASP A 88 10.77 -10.46 14.46
C ASP A 88 10.17 -10.70 13.08
N VAL A 89 9.12 -9.95 12.72
CA VAL A 89 8.41 -10.11 11.45
C VAL A 89 9.13 -9.33 10.36
N LEU A 90 9.59 -10.05 9.32
CA LEU A 90 10.32 -9.44 8.21
C LEU A 90 9.41 -8.77 7.17
N SER A 91 8.09 -8.88 7.34
CA SER A 91 7.14 -8.11 6.54
C SER A 91 7.00 -6.70 7.13
N GLY A 92 7.35 -5.69 6.33
CA GLY A 92 7.09 -4.30 6.72
C GLY A 92 5.61 -3.95 6.66
N ILE A 93 5.24 -2.85 7.30
CA ILE A 93 3.96 -2.18 7.04
C ILE A 93 4.13 -1.35 5.76
N PHE A 94 3.56 -1.81 4.64
CA PHE A 94 3.39 -0.98 3.45
C PHE A 94 2.07 -0.22 3.59
N ASP A 95 2.11 0.97 4.22
CA ASP A 95 0.94 1.84 4.32
C ASP A 95 0.73 2.62 3.02
N ILE A 96 -0.13 2.11 2.15
CA ILE A 96 -0.52 2.75 0.88
C ILE A 96 -1.35 4.03 1.13
N ASN A 97 -1.94 4.20 2.32
CA ASN A 97 -2.77 5.36 2.62
C ASN A 97 -1.96 6.67 2.69
N ALA A 98 -0.65 6.58 2.94
CA ALA A 98 0.24 7.74 2.84
C ALA A 98 0.49 8.19 1.38
N ALA A 99 0.39 7.27 0.42
CA ALA A 99 0.67 7.54 -1.00
C ALA A 99 -0.58 7.93 -1.81
N VAL A 100 -1.77 7.54 -1.36
CA VAL A 100 -3.04 7.76 -2.09
C VAL A 100 -3.98 8.63 -1.25
N LYS A 101 -3.71 9.93 -1.21
CA LYS A 101 -4.74 10.92 -0.88
C LYS A 101 -5.62 11.14 -2.12
N VAL A 102 -6.56 10.25 -2.39
CA VAL A 102 -7.71 10.61 -3.22
C VAL A 102 -8.60 11.48 -2.34
N GLN A 103 -8.34 12.78 -2.31
CA GLN A 103 -9.35 13.72 -1.85
C GLN A 103 -10.47 13.69 -2.88
N ALA A 104 -11.62 13.12 -2.51
CA ALA A 104 -12.85 13.44 -3.19
C ALA A 104 -13.11 14.92 -2.94
N GLU A 105 -12.67 15.79 -3.86
CA GLU A 105 -13.01 17.20 -3.81
C GLU A 105 -14.50 17.33 -4.06
N THR A 106 -15.29 17.40 -2.99
CA THR A 106 -16.69 17.78 -3.08
C THR A 106 -16.75 19.21 -3.61
N MET A 107 -17.14 19.36 -4.86
CA MET A 107 -17.36 20.67 -5.49
C MET A 107 -18.50 21.38 -4.74
N THR A 108 -18.17 22.46 -4.03
CA THR A 108 -19.16 23.27 -3.28
C THR A 108 -19.80 24.27 -4.24
N ALA A 109 -21.10 24.56 -4.06
CA ALA A 109 -21.79 25.57 -4.87
C ALA A 109 -21.06 26.93 -4.77
N GLY A 110 -20.81 27.57 -5.91
CA GLY A 110 -20.04 28.81 -6.00
C GLY A 110 -18.52 28.64 -6.15
N THR A 111 -17.97 27.43 -6.14
CA THR A 111 -16.55 27.19 -6.43
C THR A 111 -16.26 27.33 -7.93
N LYS A 112 -15.11 27.93 -8.27
CA LYS A 112 -14.62 28.10 -9.63
C LYS A 112 -14.13 26.78 -10.21
N VAL A 113 -14.68 26.37 -11.36
CA VAL A 113 -14.33 25.10 -12.03
C VAL A 113 -13.40 25.35 -13.22
N ALA A 114 -13.59 26.45 -13.93
CA ALA A 114 -12.75 26.83 -15.06
C ALA A 114 -12.78 28.34 -15.33
N THR A 115 -11.78 28.84 -16.04
CA THR A 115 -11.84 30.13 -16.73
C THR A 115 -11.87 29.85 -18.22
N ILE A 116 -12.85 30.42 -18.91
CA ILE A 116 -12.89 30.45 -20.37
C ILE A 116 -12.64 31.89 -20.83
N THR A 117 -12.05 32.05 -22.01
CA THR A 117 -11.85 33.39 -22.59
C THR A 117 -12.86 33.56 -23.73
N ILE A 118 -13.74 34.55 -23.62
CA ILE A 118 -14.67 34.95 -24.67
C ILE A 118 -14.23 36.34 -25.14
N ASP A 119 -13.93 36.48 -26.43
CA ASP A 119 -13.48 37.74 -27.04
C ASP A 119 -12.30 38.43 -26.32
N GLY A 120 -11.37 37.63 -25.80
CA GLY A 120 -10.19 38.12 -25.08
C GLY A 120 -10.46 38.50 -23.61
N VAL A 121 -11.69 38.37 -23.12
CA VAL A 121 -12.05 38.63 -21.72
C VAL A 121 -12.15 37.31 -20.95
N PRO A 122 -11.34 37.10 -19.91
CA PRO A 122 -11.48 35.95 -19.02
C PRO A 122 -12.83 35.99 -18.30
N THR A 123 -13.62 34.94 -18.48
CA THR A 123 -14.93 34.73 -17.86
C THR A 123 -14.87 33.47 -16.99
N GLU A 124 -15.39 33.55 -15.78
CA GLU A 124 -15.37 32.43 -14.83
C GLU A 124 -16.60 31.54 -14.97
N ILE A 125 -16.39 30.22 -14.95
CA ILE A 125 -17.46 29.22 -14.86
C ILE A 125 -17.47 28.67 -13.43
N ASN A 126 -18.57 28.91 -12.72
CA ASN A 126 -18.78 28.50 -11.33
C ASN A 126 -19.81 27.38 -11.22
N VAL A 127 -19.68 26.51 -10.21
CA VAL A 127 -20.71 25.50 -9.89
C VAL A 127 -22.00 26.20 -9.51
N PRO A 128 -23.11 26.01 -10.27
CA PRO A 128 -24.33 26.74 -10.01
C PRO A 128 -24.99 26.30 -8.70
N LYS A 129 -25.45 27.25 -7.88
CA LYS A 129 -26.39 26.94 -6.79
C LYS A 129 -27.78 26.79 -7.39
N VAL A 130 -28.35 25.59 -7.35
CA VAL A 130 -29.73 25.31 -7.79
C VAL A 130 -30.60 25.14 -6.55
N THR A 131 -31.67 25.93 -6.46
CA THR A 131 -32.68 25.80 -5.40
C THR A 131 -34.04 25.65 -6.07
N ALA A 132 -34.82 24.67 -5.64
CA ALA A 132 -36.19 24.45 -6.10
C ALA A 132 -37.14 24.55 -4.90
N THR A 133 -38.14 25.43 -5.00
CA THR A 133 -39.16 25.61 -3.96
C THR A 133 -40.53 25.39 -4.61
N ALA A 134 -41.35 24.52 -4.03
CA ALA A 134 -42.71 24.26 -4.47
C ALA A 134 -43.70 24.66 -3.35
N THR A 135 -44.69 25.49 -3.67
CA THR A 135 -45.76 25.82 -2.72
C THR A 135 -47.09 25.99 -3.44
N ASP A 136 -48.14 25.40 -2.88
CA ASP A 136 -49.52 25.58 -3.30
C ASP A 136 -50.43 25.60 -2.04
N THR A 137 -51.35 26.59 -1.97
CA THR A 137 -52.74 26.32 -1.52
C THR A 137 -53.78 27.09 -2.39
N ALA A 138 -53.37 27.55 -3.57
CA ALA A 138 -54.22 28.14 -4.62
C ALA A 138 -53.65 27.93 -6.04
N GLY A 139 -52.69 27.00 -6.19
CA GLY A 139 -52.55 26.15 -7.37
C GLY A 139 -51.71 26.56 -8.58
N TYR A 140 -51.34 27.83 -8.83
CA TYR A 140 -50.69 28.16 -10.12
C TYR A 140 -49.33 28.87 -10.01
N LYS A 141 -48.27 28.07 -9.83
CA LYS A 141 -46.91 28.22 -10.41
C LYS A 141 -46.13 26.89 -10.18
N ALA A 142 -45.65 26.23 -11.25
CA ALA A 142 -45.11 24.86 -11.15
C ALA A 142 -43.67 24.76 -10.61
N ALA A 143 -42.79 25.74 -10.86
CA ALA A 143 -41.47 25.89 -10.22
C ALA A 143 -40.83 27.23 -10.63
N THR A 144 -39.99 27.82 -9.77
CA THR A 144 -38.97 28.80 -10.20
C THR A 144 -37.61 28.12 -10.07
N ILE A 145 -36.84 28.03 -11.17
CA ILE A 145 -35.47 27.52 -11.14
C ILE A 145 -34.53 28.73 -11.16
N SER A 146 -33.97 29.09 -10.01
CA SER A 146 -32.94 30.14 -9.97
C SER A 146 -31.57 29.51 -10.15
N VAL A 147 -30.82 29.96 -11.16
CA VAL A 147 -29.41 29.58 -11.39
C VAL A 147 -28.55 30.79 -11.06
N ASN A 148 -27.71 30.71 -10.03
CA ASN A 148 -26.82 31.80 -9.59
C ASN A 148 -27.55 33.14 -9.32
N GLY A 149 -28.79 33.08 -8.85
CA GLY A 149 -29.59 34.27 -8.52
C GLY A 149 -30.32 34.92 -9.71
N ALA A 150 -30.22 34.35 -10.92
CA ALA A 150 -31.08 34.70 -12.04
C ALA A 150 -32.21 33.65 -12.19
N ASP A 151 -33.44 34.13 -12.29
CA ASP A 151 -34.61 33.27 -12.43
C ASP A 151 -34.74 32.77 -13.87
N VAL A 152 -34.87 31.45 -14.05
CA VAL A 152 -35.26 30.81 -15.31
C VAL A 152 -36.73 30.43 -15.19
N ASP A 153 -37.58 31.11 -15.96
CA ASP A 153 -39.01 30.81 -16.02
C ASP A 153 -39.27 29.58 -16.89
N VAL A 154 -39.94 28.57 -16.31
CA VAL A 154 -40.52 27.44 -17.06
C VAL A 154 -42.01 27.69 -17.20
N TYR A 155 -42.47 27.91 -18.43
CA TYR A 155 -43.88 28.18 -18.70
C TYR A 155 -44.65 26.88 -18.90
N VAL A 156 -45.67 26.65 -18.08
CA VAL A 156 -46.70 25.66 -18.34
C VAL A 156 -47.88 26.41 -18.96
N PRO A 157 -48.32 26.06 -20.18
CA PRO A 157 -49.47 26.73 -20.78
C PRO A 157 -50.70 26.53 -19.91
N VAL A 158 -51.47 27.61 -19.74
CA VAL A 158 -52.77 27.54 -19.06
C VAL A 158 -53.73 26.82 -20.00
N CYS A 159 -54.36 25.74 -19.54
CA CYS A 159 -55.53 25.20 -20.23
C CYS A 159 -56.76 25.93 -19.69
N THR A 160 -57.57 26.47 -20.59
CA THR A 160 -58.87 27.04 -20.25
C THR A 160 -59.97 26.00 -20.43
N ASP A 161 -61.14 26.23 -19.83
CA ASP A 161 -62.29 25.34 -20.00
C ASP A 161 -62.67 25.21 -21.49
N ASP A 162 -62.50 26.29 -22.28
CA ASP A 162 -62.69 26.28 -23.73
C ASP A 162 -61.69 25.34 -24.45
N ASP A 163 -60.44 25.25 -23.97
CA ASP A 163 -59.43 24.33 -24.52
C ASP A 163 -59.77 22.87 -24.21
N ILE A 164 -60.38 22.60 -23.06
CA ILE A 164 -60.84 21.26 -22.66
C ILE A 164 -62.10 20.88 -23.47
N ASP A 165 -63.05 21.79 -23.60
CA ASP A 165 -64.29 21.58 -24.35
C ASP A 165 -64.01 21.32 -25.84
N ALA A 166 -63.01 21.99 -26.41
CA ALA A 166 -62.55 21.74 -27.78
C ALA A 166 -61.99 20.32 -27.99
N MET A 167 -61.46 19.67 -26.95
CA MET A 167 -60.94 18.29 -27.03
C MET A 167 -62.03 17.23 -27.04
N PHE A 168 -63.23 17.53 -26.54
CA PHE A 168 -64.37 16.61 -26.50
C PHE A 168 -65.46 16.92 -27.54
N ALA A 169 -65.41 18.09 -28.18
CA ALA A 169 -66.39 18.49 -29.20
C ALA A 169 -66.35 17.66 -30.51
N GLY A 170 -65.34 16.80 -30.69
CA GLY A 170 -65.18 15.93 -31.86
C GLY A 170 -65.32 14.42 -31.61
N ALA A 171 -65.71 14.00 -30.41
CA ALA A 171 -65.90 12.58 -30.03
C ALA A 171 -67.39 12.17 -29.97
#